data_AF-A0A7X6P3R8-F1
#
_entry.id   AF-A0A7X6P3R8-F1
#
_cell.length_a   1.000
_cell.length_b   1.000
_cell.length_c   1.000
_cell.angle_alpha   90.00
_cell.angle_beta   90.00
_cell.angle_gamma   90.00
#
_symmetry.space_group_name_H-M   'P 1'
#
loop_
_entity.id
_entity.type
_entity.pdbx_description
1 polymer ?
#
loop_
_entity_poly.entity_id
_entity_poly.type
_entity_poly.pdbx_seq_one_letter_code
_entity_poly.pdbx_strand_id
1 'polypeptide(L)'
;MPIPRSLLHRDVPTDRDLSLTSGEWPEGLSGELVISAPHPTTFDGPHPFFGEGGIYRLSLRPGTHGASADRFAWRTGKIDSPSARLRAARPDLFTATMMGVQSPFGVVNAANTAPLPWGDRLFATWDVGRPVEIDPVTFEFLGDVGHRDEWNVFEVGPQPILPMVMSTAHPVIDPERNVLWTVNTLWGQLEIVRWDGVGPIRRWPIEGAIIPQSVHTITQTRDYLVVGDCAFKVEPQVLSGGKRTEPANADGPLYLIRKDQLDAAAPGTPVGCTT
;
A
#
# COMPACT_ATOMS: atom_id res chain seq x y z
N MET A 1 4.10 20.74 -7.93
CA MET A 1 3.41 21.05 -6.66
C MET A 1 4.44 21.50 -5.64
N PRO A 2 4.27 22.63 -4.95
CA PRO A 2 5.09 22.94 -3.77
C PRO A 2 4.79 21.87 -2.70
N ILE A 3 5.79 21.06 -2.37
CA ILE A 3 5.70 20.13 -1.25
C ILE A 3 5.87 20.97 0.03
N PRO A 4 4.91 20.96 0.97
CA PRO A 4 5.06 21.64 2.25
C PRO A 4 6.40 21.26 2.89
N ARG A 5 7.20 22.25 3.34
CA ARG A 5 8.51 21.97 3.95
C ARG A 5 8.41 21.03 5.14
N SER A 6 7.31 21.07 5.89
CA SER A 6 6.97 20.15 6.97
C SER A 6 7.03 18.67 6.57
N LEU A 7 6.73 18.32 5.32
CA LEU A 7 6.82 16.94 4.80
C LEU A 7 8.26 16.52 4.46
N LEU A 8 9.22 17.45 4.47
CA LEU A 8 10.64 17.20 4.20
C LEU A 8 11.49 17.21 5.48
N HIS A 9 10.90 17.61 6.62
CA HIS A 9 11.59 17.56 7.90
C HIS A 9 11.74 16.12 8.38
N ARG A 10 12.92 15.80 8.91
CA ARG A 10 13.25 14.46 9.44
C ARG A 10 12.85 14.28 10.90
N ASP A 11 11.97 15.15 11.41
CA ASP A 11 11.57 15.13 12.81
C ASP A 11 10.77 13.86 13.07
N VAL A 12 11.29 13.04 13.99
CA VAL A 12 10.64 11.78 14.35
C VAL A 12 9.35 12.11 15.10
N PRO A 13 8.19 11.61 14.63
CA PRO A 13 6.95 11.86 15.32
C PRO A 13 6.96 11.23 16.71
N THR A 14 6.21 11.86 17.62
CA THR A 14 6.08 11.42 19.00
C THR A 14 4.59 11.42 19.35
N ASP A 15 4.21 10.52 20.24
CA ASP A 15 2.86 10.50 20.79
C ASP A 15 2.55 11.81 21.51
N ARG A 16 1.32 12.29 21.33
CA ARG A 16 0.83 13.55 21.92
C ARG A 16 -0.59 13.38 22.42
N ASP A 17 -0.90 14.09 23.49
CA ASP A 17 -2.25 14.27 23.97
C ASP A 17 -2.72 15.66 23.58
N LEU A 18 -3.67 15.72 22.65
CA LEU A 18 -4.14 16.96 22.05
C LEU A 18 -5.32 17.55 22.82
N SER A 19 -5.36 18.87 22.94
CA SER A 19 -6.50 19.63 23.47
C SER A 19 -7.19 20.40 22.36
N LEU A 20 -8.52 20.49 22.40
CA LEU A 20 -9.27 21.40 21.54
C LEU A 20 -8.89 22.85 21.86
N THR A 21 -8.37 23.58 20.87
CA THR A 21 -7.91 24.97 21.05
C THR A 21 -8.97 26.01 20.71
N SER A 22 -9.95 25.65 19.87
CA SER A 22 -11.05 26.53 19.46
C SER A 22 -12.27 25.73 18.99
N GLY A 23 -13.46 26.32 19.14
CA GLY A 23 -14.72 25.69 18.76
C GLY A 23 -15.21 24.62 19.75
N GLU A 24 -16.10 23.75 19.28
CA GLU A 24 -16.66 22.62 20.02
C GLU A 24 -16.43 21.33 19.23
N TRP A 25 -16.00 20.26 19.91
CA TRP A 25 -15.86 18.95 19.28
C TRP A 25 -17.25 18.30 19.15
N PRO A 26 -17.65 17.78 17.97
CA PRO A 26 -18.98 17.23 17.80
C PRO A 26 -19.22 16.00 18.71
N GLU A 27 -20.31 16.03 19.49
CA GLU A 27 -20.62 15.00 20.50
C GLU A 27 -20.72 13.57 19.92
N GLY A 28 -21.17 13.44 18.68
CA GLY A 28 -21.29 12.16 17.98
C GLY A 28 -20.03 11.69 17.24
N LEU A 29 -19.00 12.54 17.10
CA LEU A 29 -17.81 12.20 16.33
C LEU A 29 -16.95 11.22 17.14
N SER A 30 -16.73 10.03 16.57
CA SER A 30 -15.99 8.96 17.23
C SER A 30 -15.33 8.04 16.24
N GLY A 31 -14.48 7.13 16.75
CA GLY A 31 -13.60 6.29 15.95
C GLY A 31 -12.20 6.89 15.86
N GLU A 32 -11.50 6.56 14.79
CA GLU A 32 -10.08 6.87 14.62
C GLU A 32 -9.86 7.46 13.21
N LEU A 33 -9.11 8.56 13.12
CA LEU A 33 -8.52 8.98 11.86
C LEU A 33 -7.13 8.34 11.77
N VAL A 34 -6.93 7.53 10.74
CA VAL A 34 -5.64 6.87 10.48
C VAL A 34 -5.00 7.48 9.24
N ILE A 35 -3.71 7.78 9.34
CA ILE A 35 -2.88 8.31 8.26
C ILE A 35 -1.68 7.37 8.10
N SER A 36 -1.34 7.05 6.86
CA SER A 36 -0.08 6.42 6.50
C SER A 36 0.83 7.44 5.83
N ALA A 37 2.11 7.42 6.18
CA ALA A 37 3.12 8.20 5.48
C ALA A 37 4.50 7.51 5.62
N PRO A 38 5.47 7.85 4.76
CA PRO A 38 6.84 7.39 4.98
C PRO A 38 7.39 7.93 6.31
N HIS A 39 8.15 7.11 7.02
CA HIS A 39 8.68 7.43 8.34
C HIS A 39 9.96 8.29 8.21
N PRO A 40 10.07 9.44 8.90
CA PRO A 40 11.14 10.43 8.68
C PRO A 40 12.58 9.91 8.88
N THR A 41 12.76 8.89 9.72
CA THR A 41 14.08 8.25 9.94
C THR A 41 14.63 7.53 8.69
N THR A 42 13.79 7.32 7.69
CA THR A 42 14.09 6.53 6.49
C THR A 42 13.95 7.34 5.20
N PHE A 43 14.00 8.67 5.31
CA PHE A 43 14.05 9.57 4.15
C PHE A 43 15.45 9.53 3.51
N ASP A 44 15.89 8.36 3.07
CA ASP A 44 17.06 8.21 2.23
C ASP A 44 16.67 8.08 0.76
N GLY A 45 17.66 8.23 -0.12
CA GLY A 45 17.44 8.13 -1.56
C GLY A 45 16.83 9.37 -2.22
N PRO A 46 16.38 9.21 -3.47
CA PRO A 46 15.99 10.34 -4.32
C PRO A 46 14.63 10.96 -3.95
N HIS A 47 13.78 10.24 -3.22
CA HIS A 47 12.45 10.71 -2.83
C HIS A 47 11.99 10.16 -1.46
N PRO A 48 11.42 10.99 -0.56
CA PRO A 48 10.90 10.53 0.74
C PRO A 48 9.83 9.44 0.66
N PHE A 49 9.17 9.29 -0.50
CA PHE A 49 8.10 8.30 -0.72
C PHE A 49 8.59 6.84 -0.69
N PHE A 50 9.90 6.60 -0.65
CA PHE A 50 10.48 5.26 -0.51
C PHE A 50 10.88 4.92 0.93
N GLY A 51 10.63 5.83 1.89
CA GLY A 51 10.83 5.54 3.31
C GLY A 51 9.88 4.45 3.81
N GLU A 52 10.27 3.77 4.88
CA GLU A 52 9.46 2.72 5.51
C GLU A 52 8.18 3.30 6.12
N GLY A 53 7.13 2.50 6.24
CA GLY A 53 5.82 2.94 6.66
C GLY A 53 5.78 3.46 8.10
N GLY A 54 5.13 4.59 8.28
CA GLY A 54 4.70 5.12 9.56
C GLY A 54 3.18 5.29 9.58
N ILE A 55 2.58 4.98 10.71
CA ILE A 55 1.15 5.12 10.98
C ILE A 55 0.95 6.19 12.03
N TYR A 56 -0.06 7.00 11.81
CA TYR A 56 -0.49 8.06 12.71
C TYR A 56 -1.98 7.88 12.96
N ARG A 57 -2.39 7.90 14.22
CA ARG A 57 -3.78 7.77 14.64
C ARG A 57 -4.18 8.94 15.51
N LEU A 58 -5.24 9.63 15.10
CA LEU A 58 -5.97 10.55 15.96
C LEU A 58 -7.24 9.87 16.43
N SER A 59 -7.35 9.68 17.74
CA SER A 59 -8.57 9.18 18.36
C SER A 59 -9.58 10.31 18.47
N LEU A 60 -10.77 10.07 17.93
CA LEU A 60 -11.84 11.07 17.83
C LEU A 60 -12.71 11.14 19.10
N ARG A 61 -12.40 10.30 20.10
CA ARG A 61 -12.93 10.38 21.46
C ARG A 61 -11.80 10.67 22.44
N PRO A 62 -11.96 11.64 23.37
CA PRO A 62 -10.95 11.90 24.39
C PRO A 62 -10.90 10.76 25.42
N GLY A 63 -9.80 10.68 26.19
CA GLY A 63 -9.64 9.65 27.23
C GLY A 63 -9.39 8.24 26.72
N THR A 64 -9.02 8.10 25.45
CA THR A 64 -8.76 6.81 24.80
C THR A 64 -7.26 6.58 24.64
N HIS A 65 -6.84 5.30 24.49
CA HIS A 65 -5.47 4.91 24.17
C HIS A 65 -4.39 5.58 25.06
N GLY A 66 -4.67 5.64 26.36
CA GLY A 66 -3.77 6.17 27.39
C GLY A 66 -3.80 7.69 27.59
N ALA A 67 -4.59 8.45 26.82
CA ALA A 67 -4.77 9.88 27.04
C ALA A 67 -5.65 10.16 28.27
N SER A 68 -5.50 11.34 28.90
CA SER A 68 -6.41 11.80 29.96
C SER A 68 -7.83 12.02 29.43
N ALA A 69 -8.82 12.01 30.33
CA ALA A 69 -10.25 12.07 29.99
C ALA A 69 -10.67 13.29 29.13
N ASP A 70 -9.87 14.36 29.14
CA ASP A 70 -10.08 15.62 28.42
C ASP A 70 -9.08 15.84 27.25
N ARG A 71 -8.38 14.78 26.84
CA ARG A 71 -7.37 14.83 25.77
C ARG A 71 -7.62 13.79 24.69
N PHE A 72 -7.37 14.18 23.45
CA PHE A 72 -7.44 13.30 22.28
C PHE A 72 -6.08 12.66 22.04
N ALA A 73 -6.05 11.34 21.91
CA ALA A 73 -4.81 10.62 21.67
C ALA A 73 -4.34 10.81 20.21
N TRP A 74 -3.16 11.40 20.03
CA TRP A 74 -2.37 11.29 18.82
C TRP A 74 -1.27 10.26 19.06
N ARG A 75 -1.33 9.13 18.35
CA ARG A 75 -0.39 8.01 18.49
C ARG A 75 0.28 7.73 17.17
N THR A 76 1.56 7.41 17.23
CA THR A 76 2.39 7.21 16.03
C THR A 76 3.26 5.98 16.18
N GLY A 77 3.45 5.25 15.09
CA GLY A 77 4.31 4.07 15.09
C GLY A 77 4.95 3.86 13.73
N LYS A 78 6.20 3.43 13.73
CA LYS A 78 6.87 2.91 12.55
C LYS A 78 6.50 1.44 12.38
N ILE A 79 6.12 1.04 11.17
CA ILE A 79 5.84 -0.36 10.86
C ILE A 79 7.16 -1.14 10.85
N ASP A 80 7.32 -2.00 11.85
CA ASP A 80 8.52 -2.82 12.04
C ASP A 80 8.41 -4.16 11.27
N SER A 81 8.24 -4.07 9.96
CA SER A 81 8.11 -5.22 9.06
C SER A 81 9.43 -6.00 8.94
N PRO A 82 9.42 -7.26 8.45
CA PRO A 82 10.64 -8.01 8.17
C PRO A 82 11.63 -7.25 7.28
N SER A 83 11.15 -6.56 6.22
CA SER A 83 12.00 -5.74 5.34
C SER A 83 12.65 -4.58 6.08
N ALA A 84 11.90 -3.89 6.95
CA ALA A 84 12.43 -2.79 7.76
C ALA A 84 13.47 -3.28 8.79
N ARG A 85 13.23 -4.43 9.44
CA ARG A 85 14.18 -5.06 10.37
C ARG A 85 15.48 -5.47 9.68
N LEU A 86 15.38 -6.10 8.51
CA LEU A 86 16.53 -6.50 7.69
C LEU A 86 17.36 -5.29 7.28
N ARG A 87 16.71 -4.21 6.83
CA ARG A 87 17.38 -2.96 6.48
C ARG A 87 18.03 -2.27 7.66
N ALA A 88 17.36 -2.23 8.82
CA ALA A 88 17.94 -1.68 10.04
C ALA A 88 19.16 -2.48 10.52
N ALA A 89 19.14 -3.80 10.36
CA ALA A 89 20.24 -4.68 10.76
C ALA A 89 21.46 -4.58 9.83
N ARG A 90 21.24 -4.35 8.53
CA ARG A 90 22.30 -4.33 7.50
C ARG A 90 22.12 -3.18 6.50
N PRO A 91 22.12 -1.92 6.95
CA PRO A 91 21.85 -0.77 6.07
C PRO A 91 22.89 -0.64 4.95
N ASP A 92 24.11 -1.16 5.16
CA ASP A 92 25.19 -1.22 4.18
C ASP A 92 24.87 -2.05 2.93
N LEU A 93 23.88 -2.94 3.00
CA LEU A 93 23.43 -3.79 1.89
C LEU A 93 22.23 -3.23 1.12
N PHE A 94 21.69 -2.09 1.54
CA PHE A 94 20.49 -1.50 0.95
C PHE A 94 20.83 -0.23 0.17
N THR A 95 20.30 -0.14 -1.04
CA THR A 95 20.49 1.01 -1.94
C THR A 95 19.13 1.57 -2.32
N ALA A 96 18.91 2.84 -2.01
CA ALA A 96 17.72 3.55 -2.47
C ALA A 96 17.85 3.91 -3.95
N THR A 97 16.82 3.60 -4.73
CA THR A 97 16.75 3.80 -6.18
C THR A 97 15.51 4.60 -6.56
N MET A 98 15.29 4.80 -7.86
CA MET A 98 14.07 5.43 -8.38
C MET A 98 12.83 4.51 -8.29
N MET A 99 12.98 3.27 -7.82
CA MET A 99 11.91 2.27 -7.69
C MET A 99 11.67 1.80 -6.25
N GLY A 100 12.26 2.46 -5.26
CA GLY A 100 12.26 2.00 -3.87
C GLY A 100 13.65 1.61 -3.39
N VAL A 101 13.72 0.81 -2.33
CA VAL A 101 14.99 0.40 -1.73
C VAL A 101 15.28 -1.06 -2.07
N GLN A 102 16.41 -1.30 -2.71
CA GLN A 102 16.85 -2.62 -3.20
C GLN A 102 17.98 -3.18 -2.33
N SER A 103 18.10 -4.50 -2.29
CA SER A 103 19.16 -5.23 -1.58
C SER A 103 19.41 -6.60 -2.23
N PRO A 104 20.49 -7.31 -1.87
CA PRO A 104 20.67 -8.71 -2.26
C PRO A 104 19.54 -9.66 -1.80
N PHE A 105 18.70 -9.23 -0.84
CA PHE A 105 17.55 -10.01 -0.37
C PHE A 105 16.28 -9.77 -1.19
N GLY A 106 16.28 -8.73 -2.04
CA GLY A 106 15.14 -8.25 -2.82
C GLY A 106 14.76 -6.80 -2.49
N VAL A 107 13.49 -6.45 -2.65
CA VAL A 107 13.00 -5.07 -2.54
C VAL A 107 12.23 -4.84 -1.25
N VAL A 108 12.54 -3.73 -0.55
CA VAL A 108 11.82 -3.35 0.67
C VAL A 108 10.37 -3.05 0.35
N ASN A 109 9.44 -3.84 0.90
CA ASN A 109 8.04 -3.42 0.99
C ASN A 109 7.94 -2.25 1.96
N ALA A 110 7.68 -1.04 1.44
CA ALA A 110 7.65 0.18 2.23
C ALA A 110 6.38 0.28 3.09
N ALA A 111 5.24 -0.27 2.64
CA ALA A 111 3.95 -0.23 3.34
C ALA A 111 3.59 1.16 3.91
N ASN A 112 3.76 2.21 3.11
CA ASN A 112 3.77 3.60 3.60
C ASN A 112 2.73 4.52 2.97
N THR A 113 1.95 4.05 2.00
CA THR A 113 1.18 4.93 1.11
C THR A 113 -0.23 5.17 1.60
N ALA A 114 -0.98 4.11 1.92
CA ALA A 114 -2.35 4.26 2.41
C ALA A 114 -2.64 3.31 3.58
N PRO A 115 -3.41 3.78 4.58
CA PRO A 115 -4.08 2.87 5.50
C PRO A 115 -5.35 2.32 4.84
N LEU A 116 -5.67 1.06 5.09
CA LEU A 116 -6.92 0.43 4.68
C LEU A 116 -7.56 -0.25 5.90
N PRO A 117 -8.51 0.41 6.57
CA PRO A 117 -9.31 -0.22 7.61
C PRO A 117 -10.28 -1.25 7.03
N TRP A 118 -10.45 -2.38 7.70
CA TRP A 118 -11.44 -3.41 7.34
C TRP A 118 -12.01 -4.07 8.60
N GLY A 119 -13.20 -3.64 9.01
CA GLY A 119 -13.77 -4.07 10.28
C GLY A 119 -12.91 -3.63 11.45
N ASP A 120 -12.42 -4.59 12.23
CA ASP A 120 -11.49 -4.41 13.35
C ASP A 120 -10.01 -4.54 12.95
N ARG A 121 -9.71 -4.66 11.65
CA ARG A 121 -8.36 -4.85 11.12
C ARG A 121 -7.85 -3.58 10.45
N LEU A 122 -6.52 -3.42 10.42
CA LEU A 122 -5.86 -2.31 9.75
C LEU A 122 -4.74 -2.83 8.85
N PHE A 123 -4.71 -2.34 7.62
CA PHE A 123 -3.65 -2.64 6.67
C PHE A 123 -2.91 -1.37 6.26
N ALA A 124 -1.63 -1.52 5.90
CA ALA A 124 -0.79 -0.51 5.30
C ALA A 124 -0.33 -0.99 3.92
N THR A 125 -0.46 -0.16 2.91
CA THR A 125 -0.31 -0.55 1.50
C THR A 125 0.76 0.27 0.80
N TRP A 126 1.23 -0.28 -0.33
CA TRP A 126 2.21 0.34 -1.21
C TRP A 126 2.06 -0.23 -2.64
N ASP A 127 2.47 0.52 -3.66
CA ASP A 127 2.35 0.13 -5.07
C ASP A 127 3.24 -1.06 -5.45
N VAL A 128 4.27 -1.36 -4.66
CA VAL A 128 5.32 -2.34 -4.99
C VAL A 128 5.48 -3.38 -3.85
N GLY A 129 4.37 -3.78 -3.24
CA GLY A 129 4.39 -4.80 -2.20
C GLY A 129 3.01 -5.33 -1.85
N ARG A 130 2.99 -6.50 -1.20
CA ARG A 130 1.75 -7.06 -0.65
C ARG A 130 1.21 -6.10 0.43
N PRO A 131 -0.12 -5.91 0.55
CA PRO A 131 -0.66 -5.21 1.70
C PRO A 131 -0.17 -5.84 3.01
N VAL A 132 0.16 -5.00 4.00
CA VAL A 132 0.68 -5.42 5.30
C VAL A 132 -0.42 -5.24 6.33
N GLU A 133 -0.78 -6.29 7.04
CA GLU A 133 -1.65 -6.20 8.21
C GLU A 133 -0.85 -5.76 9.44
N ILE A 134 -1.41 -4.83 10.19
CA ILE A 134 -0.86 -4.32 11.44
C ILE A 134 -1.94 -4.32 12.52
N ASP A 135 -1.52 -4.41 13.77
CA ASP A 135 -2.41 -4.24 14.91
C ASP A 135 -2.92 -2.79 14.94
N PRO A 136 -4.25 -2.55 14.95
CA PRO A 136 -4.82 -1.20 14.89
C PRO A 136 -4.57 -0.36 16.17
N VAL A 137 -4.21 -1.01 17.28
CA VAL A 137 -3.95 -0.38 18.58
C VAL A 137 -2.47 -0.07 18.74
N THR A 138 -1.59 -1.05 18.50
CA THR A 138 -0.14 -0.97 18.77
C THR A 138 0.69 -0.64 17.52
N PHE A 139 0.11 -0.79 16.32
CA PHE A 139 0.80 -0.71 15.02
C PHE A 139 1.87 -1.79 14.79
N GLU A 140 1.85 -2.85 15.59
CA GLU A 140 2.75 -3.99 15.40
C GLU A 140 2.45 -4.70 14.06
N PHE A 141 3.50 -5.11 13.37
CA PHE A 141 3.38 -5.91 12.15
C PHE A 141 2.78 -7.29 12.47
N LEU A 142 1.69 -7.66 11.80
CA LEU A 142 1.04 -8.97 11.97
C LEU A 142 1.37 -9.91 10.82
N GLY A 143 1.44 -9.42 9.58
CA GLY A 143 1.76 -10.24 8.42
C GLY A 143 1.53 -9.52 7.10
N ASP A 144 2.02 -10.11 6.02
CA ASP A 144 1.63 -9.69 4.67
C ASP A 144 0.38 -10.45 4.21
N VAL A 145 -0.45 -9.84 3.37
CA VAL A 145 -1.62 -10.48 2.77
C VAL A 145 -1.19 -11.57 1.77
N GLY A 146 -1.63 -12.81 2.04
CA GLY A 146 -1.31 -13.99 1.24
C GLY A 146 0.14 -14.48 1.41
N HIS A 147 0.41 -15.73 1.08
CA HIS A 147 1.78 -16.25 1.01
C HIS A 147 2.51 -15.72 -0.22
N ARG A 148 3.84 -15.58 -0.19
CA ARG A 148 4.64 -15.10 -1.33
C ARG A 148 4.31 -15.85 -2.64
N ASP A 149 4.27 -17.18 -2.58
CA ASP A 149 4.07 -18.05 -3.75
C ASP A 149 2.67 -17.91 -4.36
N GLU A 150 1.76 -17.25 -3.65
CA GLU A 150 0.42 -16.97 -4.15
C GLU A 150 0.40 -15.72 -5.04
N TRP A 151 1.47 -14.93 -5.11
CA TRP A 151 1.57 -13.72 -5.93
C TRP A 151 2.50 -13.92 -7.13
N ASN A 152 2.23 -13.24 -8.24
CA ASN A 152 3.21 -13.07 -9.30
C ASN A 152 4.28 -12.07 -8.84
N VAL A 153 5.48 -12.59 -8.61
CA VAL A 153 6.65 -11.79 -8.25
C VAL A 153 7.30 -11.22 -9.51
N PHE A 154 7.55 -9.91 -9.50
CA PHE A 154 8.27 -9.22 -10.55
C PHE A 154 9.79 -9.39 -10.34
N GLU A 155 10.31 -10.54 -10.80
CA GLU A 155 11.73 -10.88 -10.64
C GLU A 155 12.58 -10.33 -11.80
N VAL A 156 13.32 -9.26 -11.53
CA VAL A 156 14.38 -8.72 -12.43
C VAL A 156 15.78 -9.20 -12.03
N GLY A 157 15.86 -10.08 -11.02
CA GLY A 157 17.08 -10.65 -10.45
C GLY A 157 16.75 -11.54 -9.24
N PRO A 158 17.74 -12.19 -8.59
CA PRO A 158 17.49 -13.02 -7.42
C PRO A 158 16.86 -12.22 -6.27
N GLN A 159 15.67 -12.61 -5.83
CA GLN A 159 14.97 -11.99 -4.70
C GLN A 159 14.57 -13.07 -3.69
N PRO A 160 15.50 -13.69 -2.95
CA PRO A 160 15.20 -14.89 -2.17
C PRO A 160 14.24 -14.67 -0.99
N ILE A 161 14.11 -13.43 -0.50
CA ILE A 161 13.39 -13.15 0.76
C ILE A 161 12.32 -12.05 0.56
N LEU A 162 12.66 -10.96 -0.10
CA LEU A 162 11.83 -9.77 -0.22
C LEU A 162 11.28 -9.63 -1.66
N PRO A 163 10.11 -10.21 -1.98
CA PRO A 163 9.58 -10.19 -3.33
C PRO A 163 9.11 -8.79 -3.73
N MET A 164 9.43 -8.39 -4.96
CA MET A 164 8.78 -7.27 -5.63
C MET A 164 7.43 -7.73 -6.17
N VAL A 165 6.34 -7.21 -5.62
CA VAL A 165 4.98 -7.48 -6.11
C VAL A 165 4.41 -6.18 -6.61
N MET A 166 4.15 -6.09 -7.91
CA MET A 166 3.49 -4.90 -8.47
C MET A 166 1.99 -5.00 -8.20
N SER A 167 1.48 -4.12 -7.36
CA SER A 167 0.09 -4.04 -6.93
C SER A 167 -0.37 -2.59 -6.90
N THR A 168 -1.53 -2.33 -6.29
CA THR A 168 -2.03 -0.97 -6.05
C THR A 168 -1.80 -0.56 -4.60
N ALA A 169 -1.44 0.71 -4.38
CA ALA A 169 -1.46 1.30 -3.04
C ALA A 169 -2.87 1.52 -2.50
N HIS A 170 -3.91 1.48 -3.34
CA HIS A 170 -5.29 1.72 -2.93
C HIS A 170 -6.20 0.54 -3.28
N PRO A 171 -6.03 -0.62 -2.61
CA PRO A 171 -7.01 -1.69 -2.66
C PRO A 171 -8.33 -1.25 -2.04
N VAL A 172 -9.41 -1.96 -2.36
CA VAL A 172 -10.76 -1.64 -1.89
C VAL A 172 -11.40 -2.81 -1.15
N ILE A 173 -12.10 -2.51 -0.06
CA ILE A 173 -12.94 -3.49 0.63
C ILE A 173 -14.33 -3.45 0.00
N ASP A 174 -14.81 -4.59 -0.51
CA ASP A 174 -16.19 -4.78 -0.94
C ASP A 174 -17.04 -5.18 0.28
N PRO A 175 -17.94 -4.31 0.77
CA PRO A 175 -18.72 -4.58 1.98
C PRO A 175 -19.83 -5.62 1.73
N GLU A 176 -20.33 -5.78 0.50
CA GLU A 176 -21.37 -6.77 0.19
C GLU A 176 -20.78 -8.19 0.17
N ARG A 177 -19.55 -8.32 -0.34
CA ARG A 177 -18.82 -9.60 -0.38
C ARG A 177 -17.94 -9.85 0.83
N ASN A 178 -17.71 -8.82 1.65
CA ASN A 178 -16.73 -8.77 2.72
C ASN A 178 -15.38 -9.33 2.28
N VAL A 179 -14.79 -8.73 1.24
CA VAL A 179 -13.47 -9.11 0.71
C VAL A 179 -12.64 -7.89 0.35
N LEU A 180 -11.32 -8.04 0.37
CA LEU A 180 -10.37 -7.11 -0.22
C LEU A 180 -10.20 -7.45 -1.70
N TRP A 181 -10.37 -6.44 -2.55
CA TRP A 181 -9.94 -6.46 -3.95
C TRP A 181 -8.65 -5.68 -4.11
N THR A 182 -7.71 -6.22 -4.87
CA THR A 182 -6.47 -5.57 -5.28
C THR A 182 -6.07 -6.07 -6.66
N VAL A 183 -4.90 -5.68 -7.14
CA VAL A 183 -4.36 -6.13 -8.42
C VAL A 183 -2.97 -6.71 -8.24
N ASN A 184 -2.57 -7.53 -9.20
CA ASN A 184 -1.20 -7.93 -9.39
C ASN A 184 -0.87 -7.78 -10.87
N THR A 185 0.14 -6.98 -11.19
CA THR A 185 0.59 -6.81 -12.58
C THR A 185 1.94 -7.48 -12.79
N LEU A 186 2.10 -8.18 -13.91
CA LEU A 186 3.37 -8.80 -14.30
C LEU A 186 3.64 -8.50 -15.77
N TRP A 187 4.70 -7.74 -16.05
CA TRP A 187 5.01 -7.25 -17.40
C TRP A 187 3.82 -6.56 -18.09
N GLY A 188 3.01 -5.85 -17.30
CA GLY A 188 1.80 -5.16 -17.73
C GLY A 188 0.54 -6.03 -17.75
N GLN A 189 0.63 -7.36 -17.78
CA GLN A 189 -0.55 -8.22 -17.69
C GLN A 189 -1.30 -7.96 -16.38
N LEU A 190 -2.58 -7.61 -16.46
CA LEU A 190 -3.43 -7.37 -15.30
C LEU A 190 -4.01 -8.68 -14.76
N GLU A 191 -3.89 -8.89 -13.44
CA GLU A 191 -4.70 -9.83 -12.69
C GLU A 191 -5.48 -9.11 -11.58
N ILE A 192 -6.74 -9.52 -11.38
CA ILE A 192 -7.50 -9.16 -10.18
C ILE A 192 -7.18 -10.15 -9.07
N VAL A 193 -6.93 -9.62 -7.89
CA VAL A 193 -6.69 -10.40 -6.68
C VAL A 193 -7.84 -10.17 -5.69
N ARG A 194 -8.35 -11.26 -5.11
CA ARG A 194 -9.36 -11.28 -4.06
C ARG A 194 -8.81 -11.95 -2.82
N TRP A 195 -9.14 -11.41 -1.66
CA TRP A 195 -8.89 -12.05 -0.39
C TRP A 195 -10.06 -11.83 0.56
N ASP A 196 -10.53 -12.89 1.21
CA ASP A 196 -11.63 -12.83 2.19
C ASP A 196 -11.15 -12.60 3.63
N GLY A 197 -9.86 -12.31 3.79
CA GLY A 197 -9.27 -11.98 5.07
C GLY A 197 -8.64 -13.17 5.78
N VAL A 198 -8.82 -14.39 5.26
CA VAL A 198 -8.25 -15.62 5.81
C VAL A 198 -7.74 -16.53 4.69
N GLY A 199 -6.75 -17.37 5.01
CA GLY A 199 -6.24 -18.33 4.03
C GLY A 199 -5.62 -17.68 2.78
N PRO A 200 -5.54 -18.42 1.66
CA PRO A 200 -4.81 -18.01 0.46
C PRO A 200 -5.56 -16.93 -0.34
N ILE A 201 -4.79 -16.09 -1.04
CA ILE A 201 -5.39 -15.19 -2.03
C ILE A 201 -5.89 -15.95 -3.26
N ARG A 202 -6.88 -15.37 -3.94
CA ARG A 202 -7.41 -15.86 -5.22
C ARG A 202 -7.13 -14.84 -6.31
N ARG A 203 -6.75 -15.29 -7.50
CA ARG A 203 -6.37 -14.41 -8.61
C ARG A 203 -7.02 -14.82 -9.91
N TRP A 204 -7.28 -13.85 -10.79
CA TRP A 204 -7.79 -14.08 -12.13
C TRP A 204 -7.05 -13.19 -13.13
N PRO A 205 -6.39 -13.77 -14.15
CA PRO A 205 -5.90 -13.02 -15.28
C PRO A 205 -7.06 -12.33 -16.00
N ILE A 206 -6.89 -11.07 -16.38
CA ILE A 206 -7.91 -10.35 -17.14
C ILE A 206 -7.55 -10.41 -18.63
N GLU A 207 -8.44 -11.02 -19.40
CA GLU A 207 -8.22 -11.31 -20.81
C GLU A 207 -8.07 -10.01 -21.61
N GLY A 208 -6.95 -9.87 -22.32
CA GLY A 208 -6.66 -8.69 -23.14
C GLY A 208 -6.35 -7.41 -22.37
N ALA A 209 -6.31 -7.44 -21.03
CA ALA A 209 -6.01 -6.28 -20.21
C ALA A 209 -4.51 -6.13 -19.94
N ILE A 210 -3.92 -5.10 -20.54
CA ILE A 210 -2.50 -4.73 -20.40
C ILE A 210 -2.41 -3.32 -19.82
N ILE A 211 -1.73 -3.20 -18.68
CA ILE A 211 -1.37 -1.96 -18.02
C ILE A 211 0.01 -1.53 -18.55
N PRO A 212 0.12 -0.50 -19.40
CA PRO A 212 1.39 -0.10 -19.99
C PRO A 212 2.35 0.53 -18.98
N GLN A 213 1.84 1.05 -17.86
CA GLN A 213 2.61 1.77 -16.87
C GLN A 213 2.47 1.16 -15.48
N SER A 214 1.40 1.48 -14.77
CA SER A 214 1.20 1.07 -13.37
C SER A 214 -0.27 1.19 -12.96
N VAL A 215 -0.66 0.54 -11.87
CA VAL A 215 -1.98 0.74 -11.25
C VAL A 215 -1.80 1.36 -9.88
N HIS A 216 -1.97 2.67 -9.76
CA HIS A 216 -1.86 3.33 -8.46
C HIS A 216 -3.11 3.10 -7.59
N THR A 217 -4.29 3.14 -8.22
CA THR A 217 -5.59 3.03 -7.54
C THR A 217 -6.52 2.09 -8.31
N ILE A 218 -7.31 1.33 -7.57
CA ILE A 218 -8.53 0.71 -8.09
C ILE A 218 -9.75 1.27 -7.39
N THR A 219 -10.91 1.15 -8.03
CA THR A 219 -12.18 1.46 -7.40
C THR A 219 -13.24 0.44 -7.80
N GLN A 220 -14.43 0.58 -7.23
CA GLN A 220 -15.52 -0.36 -7.45
C GLN A 220 -16.88 0.32 -7.47
N THR A 221 -17.80 -0.27 -8.21
CA THR A 221 -19.24 -0.09 -8.02
C THR A 221 -19.80 -1.35 -7.34
N ARG A 222 -21.12 -1.47 -7.24
CA ARG A 222 -21.74 -2.73 -6.80
C ARG A 222 -21.29 -3.92 -7.66
N ASP A 223 -21.28 -3.73 -8.99
CA ASP A 223 -21.15 -4.83 -9.96
C ASP A 223 -19.79 -4.89 -10.67
N TYR A 224 -19.01 -3.80 -10.61
CA TYR A 224 -17.75 -3.68 -11.35
C TYR A 224 -16.57 -3.36 -10.44
N LEU A 225 -15.42 -3.92 -10.79
CA LEU A 225 -14.12 -3.32 -10.47
C LEU A 225 -13.70 -2.42 -11.63
N VAL A 226 -13.11 -1.29 -11.29
CA VAL A 226 -12.63 -0.30 -12.25
C VAL A 226 -11.13 -0.12 -12.02
N VAL A 227 -10.34 -0.46 -13.04
CA VAL A 227 -8.87 -0.46 -12.97
C VAL A 227 -8.32 0.39 -14.10
N GLY A 228 -7.64 1.49 -13.77
CA GLY A 228 -7.04 2.38 -14.75
C GLY A 228 -5.51 2.33 -14.72
N ASP A 229 -4.90 2.51 -15.89
CA ASP A 229 -3.48 2.82 -15.97
C ASP A 229 -3.19 4.19 -15.35
N CYS A 230 -2.09 4.28 -14.61
CA CYS A 230 -1.62 5.48 -13.95
C CYS A 230 -0.29 5.94 -14.56
N ALA A 231 -0.11 7.26 -14.60
CA ALA A 231 1.01 7.96 -15.25
C ALA A 231 2.39 7.78 -14.57
N PHE A 232 2.76 6.56 -14.18
CA PHE A 232 4.09 6.19 -13.69
C PHE A 232 4.76 5.17 -14.62
N LYS A 233 5.49 5.67 -15.62
CA LYS A 233 6.18 4.84 -16.62
C LYS A 233 7.46 4.25 -16.03
N VAL A 234 7.54 2.93 -16.02
CA VAL A 234 8.73 2.18 -15.58
C VAL A 234 9.51 1.75 -16.81
N GLU A 235 10.64 2.40 -17.07
CA GLU A 235 11.53 2.02 -18.17
C GLU A 235 12.54 0.96 -17.70
N PRO A 236 12.97 0.01 -18.56
CA PRO A 236 13.89 -1.07 -18.17
C PRO A 236 15.17 -0.59 -17.48
N GLN A 237 15.74 0.54 -17.91
CA GLN A 237 16.92 1.12 -17.28
C GLN A 237 16.64 1.67 -15.87
N VAL A 238 15.41 2.08 -15.56
CA VAL A 238 15.05 2.56 -14.21
C VAL A 238 15.05 1.40 -13.21
N LEU A 239 14.66 0.20 -13.65
CA LEU A 239 14.72 -1.03 -12.85
C LEU A 239 16.15 -1.41 -12.44
N SER A 240 17.15 -1.03 -13.25
CA SER A 240 18.58 -1.24 -12.97
C SER A 240 19.30 -0.01 -12.40
N GLY A 241 18.55 1.01 -11.95
CA GLY A 241 19.09 2.20 -11.28
C GLY A 241 19.46 3.36 -12.22
N GLY A 242 19.18 3.23 -13.52
CA GLY A 242 19.26 4.31 -14.50
C GLY A 242 18.21 5.40 -14.31
N LYS A 243 18.39 6.52 -15.01
CA LYS A 243 17.44 7.64 -14.99
C LYS A 243 16.26 7.37 -15.94
N ARG A 244 15.10 7.88 -15.56
CA ARG A 244 13.95 8.00 -16.46
C ARG A 244 14.28 9.00 -17.57
N THR A 245 13.96 8.65 -18.80
CA THR A 245 14.23 9.43 -20.02
C THR A 245 12.98 9.80 -20.78
N GLU A 246 11.90 9.03 -20.62
CA GLU A 246 10.65 9.24 -21.36
C GLU A 246 9.54 9.82 -20.47
N PRO A 247 8.68 10.71 -21.01
CA PRO A 247 7.48 11.14 -20.33
C PRO A 247 6.50 9.97 -20.14
N ALA A 248 5.50 10.19 -19.27
CA ALA A 248 4.41 9.23 -19.12
C ALA A 248 3.56 9.28 -20.39
N ASN A 249 2.85 8.19 -20.69
CA ASN A 249 1.90 8.21 -21.79
C ASN A 249 0.78 9.23 -21.47
N ALA A 250 0.27 9.88 -22.51
CA ALA A 250 -0.76 10.91 -22.36
C ALA A 250 -2.15 10.31 -22.08
N ASP A 251 -2.35 9.05 -22.45
CA ASP A 251 -3.53 8.25 -22.25
C ASP A 251 -3.15 6.85 -21.76
N GLY A 252 -4.16 6.13 -21.28
CA GLY A 252 -4.01 4.77 -20.77
C GLY A 252 -5.38 4.08 -20.70
N PRO A 253 -5.40 2.74 -20.71
CA PRO A 253 -6.65 2.00 -20.66
C PRO A 253 -7.34 2.15 -19.30
N LEU A 254 -8.67 2.05 -19.33
CA LEU A 254 -9.52 1.90 -18.15
C LEU A 254 -10.34 0.62 -18.32
N TYR A 255 -10.16 -0.35 -17.45
CA TYR A 255 -10.83 -1.64 -17.52
C TYR A 255 -12.00 -1.71 -16.54
N LEU A 256 -13.16 -2.12 -17.05
CA LEU A 256 -14.35 -2.46 -16.30
C LEU A 256 -14.47 -3.99 -16.23
N ILE A 257 -14.37 -4.54 -15.03
CA ILE A 257 -14.35 -5.98 -14.79
C ILE A 257 -15.56 -6.35 -13.94
N ARG A 258 -16.35 -7.31 -14.42
CA ARG A 258 -17.58 -7.77 -13.78
C ARG A 258 -17.27 -8.65 -12.57
N LYS A 259 -17.78 -8.29 -11.40
CA LYS A 259 -17.55 -9.06 -10.16
C LYS A 259 -18.22 -10.43 -10.19
N ASP A 260 -19.42 -10.53 -10.78
CA ASP A 260 -20.13 -11.80 -10.93
C ASP A 260 -19.39 -12.80 -11.83
N GLN A 261 -18.67 -12.33 -12.83
CA GLN A 261 -17.81 -13.17 -13.66
C GLN A 261 -16.59 -13.69 -12.87
N LEU A 262 -15.97 -12.85 -12.04
CA LEU A 262 -14.91 -13.27 -11.13
C LEU A 262 -15.42 -14.30 -10.10
N ASP A 263 -16.61 -14.08 -9.55
CA ASP A 263 -17.24 -14.99 -8.59
C ASP A 263 -17.59 -16.35 -9.21
N ALA A 264 -17.98 -16.38 -10.49
CA ALA A 264 -18.32 -17.61 -11.20
C ALA A 264 -17.10 -18.40 -11.72
N ALA A 265 -15.97 -17.73 -11.94
CA ALA A 265 -14.76 -18.34 -12.49
C ALA A 265 -13.88 -18.96 -11.40
N ALA A 266 -13.32 -20.15 -11.66
CA ALA A 266 -12.30 -20.72 -10.78
C ALA A 266 -11.04 -19.83 -10.78
N PRO A 267 -10.36 -19.62 -9.63
CA PRO A 267 -9.10 -18.88 -9.58
C PRO A 267 -8.09 -19.41 -10.60
N GLY A 268 -7.37 -18.50 -11.25
CA GLY A 268 -6.44 -18.79 -12.35
C GLY A 268 -7.10 -18.85 -13.73
N THR A 269 -8.42 -18.89 -13.82
CA THR A 269 -9.14 -18.85 -15.09
C THR A 269 -9.19 -17.41 -15.61
N PRO A 270 -8.85 -17.15 -16.90
CA PRO A 270 -9.01 -15.83 -17.49
C PRO A 270 -10.46 -15.33 -17.42
N VAL A 271 -10.63 -14.03 -17.14
CA VAL A 271 -11.94 -13.34 -17.09
C VAL A 271 -11.92 -12.12 -18.02
N GLY A 272 -12.98 -11.93 -18.79
CA GLY A 272 -13.09 -10.81 -19.72
C GLY A 272 -13.28 -9.45 -19.03
N CYS A 273 -13.01 -8.38 -19.77
CA CYS A 273 -13.28 -7.01 -19.35
C CYS A 273 -13.88 -6.17 -20.49
N THR A 274 -14.36 -4.97 -20.16
CA THR A 274 -14.68 -3.90 -21.11
C THR A 274 -13.68 -2.77 -20.93
N THR A 275 -13.34 -2.06 -22.00
CA THR A 275 -12.43 -0.90 -21.99
C THR A 275 -13.16 0.35 -22.43
#